data_AF-A0A952R8B4-F1
#
_entry.id   AF-A0A952R8B4-F1
#
_cell.length_a   1.000
_cell.length_b   1.000
_cell.length_c   1.000
_cell.angle_alpha   90.00
_cell.angle_beta   90.00
_cell.angle_gamma   90.00
#
_symmetry.space_group_name_H-M   'P 1'
#
loop_
_entity.id
_entity.type
_entity.pdbx_description
1 polymer ?
#
loop_
_entity_poly.entity_id
_entity_poly.type
_entity_poly.pdbx_seq_one_letter_code
_entity_poly.pdbx_strand_id
1 'polypeptide(L)'
;MRWTPALCLLLAPLGCDDAPVPKPDLATLPSALPTEPKLEAPEPPPVLGPAETVPAGAKACGVARCLEFPAPVDAFRHVLSRKPRVLAVGEAHALKGTEDVRSSTARFTTELLPELRGQASDLILELWFPNPSCKKETIKKVEAQQAVVTERQATSNQNEFVELGNVAKRLGIQPKALEPSCEDLQKITEVGTADIALMLETVAKYTALDARARLAKQKEPKVIVLYGGAMHNDLHPRPGAEAWTFGPELSRESEYLALDLIVPEYIKDTDAWRMMPWYEAYTERTAKADSKPSTATLLYEPRARELVLIFPRSSASRPAGEGR
;
A
#
# COMPACT_ATOMS: atom_id res chain seq x y z
N MET A 1 -8.70 9.41 22.67
CA MET A 1 -8.05 8.08 22.60
C MET A 1 -6.56 8.24 22.85
N ARG A 2 -6.04 7.62 23.92
CA ARG A 2 -4.58 7.52 24.14
C ARG A 2 -4.06 6.44 23.19
N TRP A 3 -3.16 6.81 22.28
CA TRP A 3 -2.32 5.88 21.54
C TRP A 3 -1.32 5.33 22.54
N THR A 4 -1.69 4.26 23.23
CA THR A 4 -0.80 3.50 24.10
C THR A 4 -0.62 2.15 23.45
N PRO A 5 0.60 1.76 23.06
CA PRO A 5 0.83 0.42 22.52
C PRO A 5 0.56 -0.56 23.64
N ALA A 6 -0.39 -1.48 23.43
CA ALA A 6 -0.50 -2.66 24.27
C ALA A 6 0.68 -3.57 23.93
N LEU A 7 1.75 -3.40 24.70
CA LEU A 7 2.69 -4.41 25.17
C LEU A 7 3.11 -5.50 24.15
N CYS A 8 4.33 -5.34 23.62
CA CYS A 8 5.20 -6.47 23.27
C CYS A 8 5.20 -7.49 24.41
N LEU A 9 4.70 -8.71 24.15
CA LEU A 9 4.88 -9.85 25.03
C LEU A 9 5.91 -10.79 24.40
N LEU A 10 7.07 -10.79 25.05
CA LEU A 10 8.17 -11.72 24.92
C LEU A 10 7.66 -13.18 24.95
N LEU A 11 8.02 -13.95 23.93
CA LEU A 11 7.94 -15.41 23.96
C LEU A 11 9.28 -15.94 24.51
N ALA A 12 9.24 -16.50 25.72
CA ALA A 12 10.21 -17.46 26.22
C ALA A 12 9.55 -18.85 26.28
N PRO A 13 10.33 -19.94 26.16
CA PRO A 13 9.83 -21.23 25.70
C PRO A 13 9.27 -22.05 26.87
N LEU A 14 8.10 -22.63 26.67
CA LEU A 14 7.64 -23.78 27.43
C LEU A 14 7.36 -24.89 26.42
N GLY A 15 8.21 -25.91 26.44
CA GLY A 15 7.95 -27.15 25.75
C GLY A 15 6.82 -27.91 26.43
N CYS A 16 5.97 -28.53 25.61
CA CYS A 16 5.59 -29.94 25.74
C CYS A 16 4.80 -30.35 24.48
N ASP A 17 5.16 -31.55 24.02
CA ASP A 17 4.46 -32.47 23.11
C ASP A 17 4.42 -32.17 21.60
N ASP A 18 5.45 -32.71 20.95
CA ASP A 18 5.50 -33.10 19.54
C ASP A 18 4.36 -34.08 19.19
N ALA A 19 3.30 -33.56 18.59
CA ALA A 19 2.46 -34.33 17.68
C ALA A 19 2.54 -33.68 16.29
N PRO A 20 3.04 -34.37 15.26
CA PRO A 20 3.10 -33.79 13.92
C PRO A 20 1.68 -33.57 13.40
N VAL A 21 1.33 -32.29 13.19
CA VAL A 21 0.13 -31.92 12.42
C VAL A 21 0.32 -32.44 10.99
N PRO A 22 -0.59 -33.28 10.46
CA PRO A 22 -0.46 -33.76 9.09
C PRO A 22 -0.57 -32.57 8.13
N LYS A 23 0.45 -32.39 7.29
CA LYS A 23 0.40 -31.46 6.16
C LYS A 23 -0.68 -31.96 5.20
N PRO A 24 -1.67 -31.14 4.81
CA PRO A 24 -2.58 -31.52 3.75
C PRO A 24 -1.79 -31.69 2.45
N ASP A 25 -1.94 -32.85 1.82
CA ASP A 25 -1.40 -33.15 0.51
C ASP A 25 -2.25 -32.44 -0.55
N LEU A 26 -1.74 -31.33 -1.09
CA LEU A 26 -2.40 -30.54 -2.12
C LEU A 26 -2.39 -31.23 -3.50
N ALA A 27 -1.81 -32.43 -3.64
CA ALA A 27 -1.69 -33.13 -4.92
C ALA A 27 -2.91 -34.00 -5.30
N THR A 28 -3.96 -34.06 -4.47
CA THR A 28 -5.12 -34.96 -4.70
C THR A 28 -6.48 -34.26 -4.73
N LEU A 29 -6.54 -32.99 -5.11
CA LEU A 29 -7.81 -32.37 -5.48
C LEU A 29 -8.25 -32.84 -6.89
N PRO A 30 -9.47 -33.36 -7.07
CA PRO A 30 -9.97 -33.77 -8.38
C PRO A 30 -10.03 -32.55 -9.33
N SER A 31 -9.18 -32.63 -10.35
CA SER A 31 -9.09 -31.67 -11.46
C SER A 31 -10.24 -31.93 -12.44
N ALA A 32 -11.40 -31.32 -12.19
CA ALA A 32 -12.44 -31.12 -13.21
C ALA A 32 -13.48 -30.12 -12.68
N LEU A 33 -13.16 -28.83 -12.74
CA LEU A 33 -14.20 -27.81 -12.85
C LEU A 33 -14.65 -27.75 -14.32
N PRO A 34 -15.96 -27.63 -14.61
CA PRO A 34 -16.44 -27.45 -15.98
C PRO A 34 -15.82 -26.16 -16.56
N THR A 35 -15.36 -26.26 -17.80
CA THR A 35 -14.75 -25.17 -18.56
C THR A 35 -15.71 -23.98 -18.62
N GLU A 36 -15.48 -22.97 -17.80
CA GLU A 36 -16.16 -21.68 -17.95
C GLU A 36 -15.86 -21.13 -19.35
N PRO A 37 -16.86 -20.53 -20.03
CA PRO A 37 -16.60 -19.83 -21.27
C PRO A 37 -15.55 -18.75 -20.98
N LYS A 38 -14.44 -18.79 -21.71
CA LYS A 38 -13.38 -17.78 -21.69
C LYS A 38 -13.98 -16.46 -22.19
N LEU A 39 -14.65 -15.72 -21.30
CA LEU A 39 -14.92 -14.32 -21.49
C LEU A 39 -13.55 -13.64 -21.56
N GLU A 40 -13.21 -13.13 -22.74
CA GLU A 40 -12.03 -12.28 -22.90
C GLU A 40 -12.16 -11.15 -21.89
N ALA A 41 -11.20 -11.09 -20.96
CA ALA A 41 -11.12 -9.97 -20.03
C ALA A 41 -11.04 -8.68 -20.87
N PRO A 42 -11.80 -7.63 -20.52
CA PRO A 42 -11.73 -6.37 -21.25
C PRO A 42 -10.28 -5.89 -21.31
N GLU A 43 -9.86 -5.48 -22.50
CA GLU A 43 -8.50 -5.01 -22.74
C GLU A 43 -8.20 -3.82 -21.81
N PRO A 44 -7.05 -3.82 -21.10
CA PRO A 44 -6.72 -2.75 -20.18
C PRO A 44 -6.70 -1.40 -20.91
N PRO A 45 -7.18 -0.30 -20.30
CA PRO A 45 -7.17 0.99 -20.95
C PRO A 45 -5.73 1.41 -21.35
N PRO A 46 -5.58 2.11 -22.48
CA PRO A 46 -4.28 2.40 -23.08
C PRO A 46 -3.42 3.25 -22.14
N VAL A 47 -2.12 2.94 -22.09
CA VAL A 47 -1.13 3.71 -21.34
C VAL A 47 -0.97 5.09 -21.98
N LEU A 48 -0.92 6.13 -21.16
CA LEU A 48 -0.73 7.50 -21.64
C LEU A 48 0.62 7.65 -22.37
N GLY A 49 0.63 8.52 -23.39
CA GLY A 49 1.84 8.90 -24.11
C GLY A 49 2.83 9.70 -23.25
N PRO A 50 3.84 10.34 -23.89
CA PRO A 50 4.79 11.22 -23.19
C PRO A 50 4.10 12.38 -22.46
N ALA A 51 4.80 12.95 -21.47
CA ALA A 51 4.30 14.11 -20.73
C ALA A 51 4.16 15.33 -21.67
N GLU A 52 2.94 15.87 -21.79
CA GLU A 52 2.65 17.03 -22.64
C GLU A 52 3.26 18.33 -22.08
N THR A 53 3.38 18.42 -20.75
CA THR A 53 4.02 19.54 -20.07
C THR A 53 4.97 19.00 -19.00
N VAL A 54 6.15 19.62 -18.91
CA VAL A 54 7.19 19.24 -17.94
C VAL A 54 7.26 20.33 -16.87
N PRO A 55 7.00 20.01 -15.60
CA PRO A 55 7.13 20.95 -14.50
C PRO A 55 8.55 21.50 -14.37
N ALA A 56 8.68 22.72 -13.84
CA ALA A 56 10.00 23.28 -13.55
C ALA A 56 10.79 22.36 -12.60
N GLY A 57 12.05 22.09 -12.95
CA GLY A 57 12.92 21.18 -12.20
C GLY A 57 12.74 19.69 -12.53
N ALA A 58 11.74 19.31 -13.34
CA ALA A 58 11.57 17.95 -13.84
C ALA A 58 12.14 17.78 -15.25
N LYS A 59 12.33 16.52 -15.66
CA LYS A 59 12.64 16.14 -17.05
C LYS A 59 11.66 15.08 -17.52
N ALA A 60 11.19 15.15 -18.76
CA ALA A 60 10.45 14.03 -19.34
C ALA A 60 11.37 12.82 -19.49
N CYS A 61 10.88 11.62 -19.14
CA CYS A 61 11.68 10.40 -19.15
C CYS A 61 11.11 9.23 -19.97
N GLY A 62 10.05 9.44 -20.75
CA GLY A 62 9.52 8.45 -21.68
C GLY A 62 7.99 8.41 -21.73
N VAL A 63 7.45 7.21 -21.97
CA VAL A 63 6.00 6.89 -22.00
C VAL A 63 5.37 6.97 -20.60
N ALA A 64 4.05 6.75 -20.50
CA ALA A 64 3.30 6.82 -19.25
C ALA A 64 3.49 8.16 -18.54
N ARG A 65 3.57 9.24 -19.34
CA ARG A 65 3.89 10.61 -18.90
C ARG A 65 5.04 10.67 -17.88
N CYS A 66 6.07 9.84 -18.06
CA CYS A 66 7.19 9.74 -17.13
C CYS A 66 7.87 11.09 -16.91
N LEU A 67 8.00 11.48 -15.65
CA LEU A 67 8.77 12.62 -15.17
C LEU A 67 9.88 12.18 -14.21
N GLU A 68 11.06 12.74 -14.39
CA GLU A 68 12.23 12.56 -13.55
C GLU A 68 12.41 13.80 -12.67
N PHE A 69 12.51 13.61 -11.37
CA PHE A 69 12.71 14.66 -10.38
C PHE A 69 14.04 14.47 -9.61
N PRO A 70 14.68 15.56 -9.17
CA PRO A 70 15.90 15.49 -8.34
C PRO A 70 15.68 14.84 -6.98
N ALA A 71 14.47 14.99 -6.40
CA ALA A 71 14.15 14.45 -5.09
C ALA A 71 12.67 13.98 -4.99
N PRO A 72 12.36 13.03 -4.07
CA PRO A 72 11.00 12.54 -3.85
C PRO A 72 10.01 13.65 -3.50
N VAL A 73 10.46 14.62 -2.71
CA VAL A 73 9.63 15.75 -2.28
C VAL A 73 9.17 16.63 -3.46
N ASP A 74 10.01 16.78 -4.50
CA ASP A 74 9.65 17.60 -5.66
C ASP A 74 8.61 16.90 -6.53
N ALA A 75 8.75 15.58 -6.72
CA ALA A 75 7.73 14.76 -7.36
C ALA A 75 6.41 14.81 -6.58
N PHE A 76 6.47 14.68 -5.25
CA PHE A 76 5.28 14.72 -4.41
C PHE A 76 4.59 16.08 -4.42
N ARG A 77 5.33 17.20 -4.41
CA ARG A 77 4.76 18.54 -4.61
C ARG A 77 4.06 18.67 -5.96
N HIS A 78 4.61 18.06 -7.01
CA HIS A 78 3.91 17.98 -8.30
C HIS A 78 2.59 17.21 -8.19
N VAL A 79 2.55 16.07 -7.47
CA VAL A 79 1.30 15.35 -7.18
C VAL A 79 0.30 16.27 -6.44
N LEU A 80 0.73 16.94 -5.37
CA LEU A 80 -0.13 17.83 -4.58
C LEU A 80 -0.63 19.05 -5.36
N SER A 81 0.12 19.50 -6.38
CA SER A 81 -0.31 20.60 -7.26
C SER A 81 -1.59 20.30 -8.04
N ARG A 82 -1.95 19.00 -8.17
CA ARG A 82 -3.22 18.53 -8.75
C ARG A 82 -4.42 18.74 -7.80
N LYS A 83 -4.18 19.21 -6.57
CA LYS A 83 -5.17 19.58 -5.54
C LYS A 83 -6.21 18.47 -5.28
N PRO A 84 -5.78 17.24 -4.94
CA PRO A 84 -6.73 16.18 -4.61
C PRO A 84 -7.54 16.51 -3.36
N ARG A 85 -8.81 16.10 -3.32
CA ARG A 85 -9.60 16.06 -2.08
C ARG A 85 -9.39 14.74 -1.33
N VAL A 86 -9.15 13.67 -2.07
CA VAL A 86 -8.71 12.37 -1.55
C VAL A 86 -7.39 12.00 -2.23
N LEU A 87 -6.33 11.85 -1.43
CA LEU A 87 -5.06 11.32 -1.89
C LEU A 87 -4.91 9.90 -1.33
N ALA A 88 -5.06 8.90 -2.20
CA ALA A 88 -4.90 7.51 -1.84
C ALA A 88 -3.47 7.06 -2.15
N VAL A 89 -2.71 6.82 -1.09
CA VAL A 89 -1.30 6.44 -1.14
C VAL A 89 -1.20 4.93 -0.95
N GLY A 90 -0.87 4.26 -2.05
CA GLY A 90 -0.59 2.84 -2.09
C GLY A 90 0.90 2.56 -1.86
N GLU A 91 1.23 1.42 -1.26
CA GLU A 91 2.61 0.96 -1.17
C GLU A 91 2.74 -0.55 -1.37
N ALA A 92 3.91 -0.97 -1.85
CA ALA A 92 4.30 -2.37 -1.82
C ALA A 92 4.95 -2.67 -0.47
N HIS A 93 4.21 -3.37 0.41
CA HIS A 93 4.67 -3.71 1.75
C HIS A 93 6.10 -4.23 1.77
N ALA A 94 6.88 -3.78 2.75
CA ALA A 94 8.21 -4.33 3.01
C ALA A 94 8.09 -5.85 3.28
N LEU A 95 8.93 -6.63 2.61
CA LEU A 95 8.93 -8.09 2.72
C LEU A 95 10.08 -8.56 3.62
N LYS A 96 9.96 -9.78 4.16
CA LYS A 96 11.08 -10.44 4.85
C LYS A 96 12.33 -10.47 3.96
N GLY A 97 13.48 -10.15 4.53
CA GLY A 97 14.75 -10.06 3.82
C GLY A 97 15.01 -8.70 3.17
N THR A 98 14.14 -7.70 3.39
CA THR A 98 14.37 -6.32 2.95
C THR A 98 14.54 -5.34 4.11
N GLU A 99 14.85 -5.82 5.32
CA GLU A 99 14.95 -5.02 6.54
C GLU A 99 16.03 -3.93 6.47
N ASP A 100 17.10 -4.14 5.70
CA ASP A 100 18.16 -3.15 5.46
C ASP A 100 17.77 -2.08 4.41
N VAL A 101 16.63 -2.26 3.73
CA VAL A 101 16.10 -1.33 2.75
C VAL A 101 15.05 -0.46 3.42
N ARG A 102 15.23 0.86 3.33
CA ARG A 102 14.25 1.81 3.85
C ARG A 102 12.94 1.69 3.06
N SER A 103 11.86 1.33 3.76
CA SER A 103 10.54 1.08 3.18
C SER A 103 9.86 2.32 2.58
N SER A 104 8.81 2.11 1.78
CA SER A 104 7.92 3.17 1.31
C SER A 104 7.30 3.94 2.48
N THR A 105 6.86 3.23 3.53
CA THR A 105 6.26 3.84 4.73
C THR A 105 7.23 4.71 5.50
N ALA A 106 8.46 4.26 5.72
CA ALA A 106 9.48 5.07 6.38
C ALA A 106 9.86 6.32 5.56
N ARG A 107 9.93 6.20 4.22
CA ARG A 107 10.19 7.32 3.30
C ARG A 107 9.04 8.30 3.28
N PHE A 108 7.80 7.84 3.10
CA PHE A 108 6.61 8.68 3.13
C PHE A 108 6.53 9.45 4.45
N THR A 109 6.67 8.75 5.57
CA THR A 109 6.58 9.31 6.93
C THR A 109 7.54 10.49 7.15
N THR A 110 8.75 10.39 6.62
CA THR A 110 9.82 11.35 6.93
C THR A 110 10.08 12.38 5.83
N GLU A 111 9.84 12.03 4.57
CA GLU A 111 10.18 12.87 3.41
C GLU A 111 8.93 13.54 2.81
N LEU A 112 7.79 12.84 2.76
CA LEU A 112 6.62 13.28 1.99
C LEU A 112 5.48 13.82 2.86
N LEU A 113 5.17 13.15 3.96
CA LEU A 113 4.11 13.55 4.91
C LEU A 113 4.27 14.99 5.43
N PRO A 114 5.47 15.53 5.69
CA PRO A 114 5.63 16.94 6.07
C PRO A 114 5.02 17.94 5.08
N GLU A 115 5.00 17.63 3.78
CA GLU A 115 4.42 18.50 2.76
C GLU A 115 2.89 18.65 2.91
N LEU A 116 2.24 17.71 3.60
CA LEU A 116 0.80 17.75 3.87
C LEU A 116 0.42 18.62 5.07
N ARG A 117 1.40 19.18 5.79
CA ARG A 117 1.13 20.05 6.95
C ARG A 117 0.27 21.24 6.54
N GLY A 118 -0.87 21.39 7.20
CA GLY A 118 -1.85 22.45 6.90
C GLY A 118 -2.73 22.18 5.68
N GLN A 119 -2.38 21.21 4.83
CA GLN A 119 -3.14 20.83 3.64
C GLN A 119 -4.08 19.64 3.91
N ALA A 120 -3.62 18.65 4.68
CA ALA A 120 -4.41 17.49 5.07
C ALA A 120 -5.09 17.67 6.43
N SER A 121 -6.29 17.09 6.60
CA SER A 121 -6.98 17.01 7.89
C SER A 121 -6.84 15.64 8.54
N ASP A 122 -6.83 14.57 7.73
CA ASP A 122 -6.95 13.20 8.19
C ASP A 122 -5.97 12.28 7.44
N LEU A 123 -5.51 11.26 8.15
CA LEU A 123 -4.76 10.13 7.61
C LEU A 123 -5.43 8.83 8.05
N ILE A 124 -6.10 8.14 7.12
CA ILE A 124 -6.68 6.83 7.36
C ILE A 124 -5.63 5.78 7.02
N LEU A 125 -5.31 4.92 7.98
CA LEU A 125 -4.28 3.90 7.90
C LEU A 125 -4.93 2.53 7.73
N GLU A 126 -4.44 1.73 6.81
CA GLU A 126 -4.67 0.29 6.75
C GLU A 126 -3.98 -0.42 7.93
N LEU A 127 -4.51 -0.16 9.12
CA LEU A 127 -4.12 -0.76 10.37
C LEU A 127 -5.39 -1.06 11.13
N TRP A 128 -5.58 -2.30 11.56
CA TRP A 128 -6.78 -2.68 12.28
C TRP A 128 -6.56 -2.47 13.77
N PHE A 129 -7.44 -1.71 14.40
CA PHE A 129 -7.52 -1.67 15.85
C PHE A 129 -8.68 -2.55 16.31
N PRO A 130 -8.48 -3.39 17.34
CA PRO A 130 -9.53 -4.23 17.86
C PRO A 130 -10.67 -3.36 18.37
N ASN A 131 -11.89 -3.63 17.90
CA ASN A 131 -13.08 -2.96 18.39
C ASN A 131 -13.41 -3.52 19.79
N PRO A 132 -13.23 -2.74 20.88
CA PRO A 132 -13.32 -3.26 22.25
C PRO A 132 -14.74 -3.70 22.63
N SER A 133 -15.74 -3.32 21.84
CA SER A 133 -17.12 -3.77 22.01
C SER A 133 -17.34 -5.20 21.53
N CYS A 134 -16.41 -5.77 20.77
CA CYS A 134 -16.51 -7.14 20.24
C CYS A 134 -16.02 -8.18 21.25
N LYS A 135 -16.48 -9.43 21.08
CA LYS A 135 -16.03 -10.56 21.91
C LYS A 135 -14.51 -10.74 21.78
N LYS A 136 -13.83 -10.92 22.91
CA LYS A 136 -12.37 -11.09 22.95
C LYS A 136 -11.91 -12.30 22.13
N GLU A 137 -12.72 -13.34 22.08
CA GLU A 137 -12.46 -14.56 21.33
C GLU A 137 -12.49 -14.30 19.82
N THR A 138 -13.43 -13.47 19.35
CA THR A 138 -13.51 -13.06 17.94
C THR A 138 -12.27 -12.26 17.56
N ILE A 139 -11.89 -11.26 18.38
CA ILE A 139 -10.68 -10.45 18.14
C ILE A 139 -9.43 -11.33 18.04
N LYS A 140 -9.20 -12.23 19.01
CA LYS A 140 -8.04 -13.13 19.01
C LYS A 140 -7.99 -14.04 17.79
N LYS A 141 -9.15 -14.53 17.31
CA LYS A 141 -9.22 -15.36 16.11
C LYS A 141 -8.86 -14.56 14.85
N VAL A 142 -9.37 -13.33 14.73
CA VAL A 142 -9.01 -12.45 13.61
C VAL A 142 -7.52 -12.12 13.63
N GLU A 143 -6.94 -11.79 14.80
CA GLU A 143 -5.50 -11.56 14.94
C GLU A 143 -4.68 -12.77 14.47
N ALA A 144 -5.09 -13.99 14.84
CA ALA A 144 -4.43 -15.22 14.40
C ALA A 144 -4.55 -15.44 12.88
N GLN A 145 -5.69 -15.10 12.28
CA GLN A 145 -5.89 -15.22 10.83
C GLN A 145 -5.09 -14.17 10.05
N GLN A 146 -5.00 -12.94 10.56
CA GLN A 146 -4.17 -11.88 9.97
C GLN A 146 -2.69 -12.23 9.97
N ALA A 147 -2.22 -12.96 10.99
CA ALA A 147 -0.82 -13.39 11.06
C ALA A 147 -0.38 -14.13 9.79
N VAL A 148 -1.27 -14.91 9.17
CA VAL A 148 -1.03 -15.61 7.89
C VAL A 148 -0.86 -14.63 6.73
N VAL A 149 -1.70 -13.59 6.66
CA VAL A 149 -1.62 -12.56 5.61
C VAL A 149 -0.31 -11.76 5.72
N THR A 150 0.09 -11.44 6.95
CA THR A 150 1.30 -10.67 7.22
C THR A 150 2.57 -11.51 7.29
N GLU A 151 2.49 -12.84 7.13
CA GLU A 151 3.61 -13.75 7.42
C GLU A 151 4.85 -13.46 6.56
N ARG A 152 4.67 -12.89 5.37
CA ARG A 152 5.76 -12.58 4.43
C ARG A 152 6.28 -11.16 4.57
N GLN A 153 5.61 -10.33 5.35
CA GLN A 153 6.00 -8.95 5.57
C GLN A 153 7.18 -8.87 6.55
N ALA A 154 7.97 -7.81 6.41
CA ALA A 154 9.03 -7.50 7.36
C ALA A 154 8.43 -7.30 8.76
N THR A 155 9.15 -7.76 9.79
CA THR A 155 8.67 -7.66 11.19
C THR A 155 8.46 -6.22 11.66
N SER A 156 9.13 -5.25 11.02
CA SER A 156 8.97 -3.82 11.29
C SER A 156 7.72 -3.21 10.67
N ASN A 157 7.07 -3.84 9.70
CA ASN A 157 6.05 -3.20 8.85
C ASN A 157 4.92 -2.55 9.66
N GLN A 158 4.33 -3.28 10.61
CA GLN A 158 3.23 -2.77 11.44
C GLN A 158 3.68 -1.61 12.35
N ASN A 159 4.91 -1.65 12.86
CA ASN A 159 5.46 -0.57 13.68
C ASN A 159 5.65 0.73 12.89
N GLU A 160 5.94 0.64 11.59
CA GLU A 160 6.07 1.81 10.73
C GLU A 160 4.72 2.51 10.50
N PHE A 161 3.61 1.78 10.41
CA PHE A 161 2.27 2.37 10.35
C PHE A 161 1.91 3.11 11.65
N VAL A 162 2.33 2.57 12.80
CA VAL A 162 2.16 3.25 14.09
C VAL A 162 2.97 4.54 14.14
N GLU A 163 4.24 4.51 13.71
CA GLU A 163 5.07 5.72 13.68
C GLU A 163 4.55 6.75 12.68
N LEU A 164 4.06 6.31 11.51
CA LEU A 164 3.38 7.16 10.55
C LEU A 164 2.21 7.91 11.22
N GLY A 165 1.35 7.20 11.96
CA GLY A 165 0.26 7.81 12.72
C GLY A 165 0.76 8.83 13.77
N ASN A 166 1.84 8.52 14.47
CA ASN A 166 2.44 9.43 15.46
C ASN A 166 2.97 10.71 14.81
N VAL A 167 3.68 10.61 13.67
CA VAL A 167 4.19 11.78 12.92
C VAL A 167 3.05 12.61 12.38
N ALA A 168 2.02 11.98 11.79
CA ALA A 168 0.85 12.68 11.27
C ALA A 168 0.20 13.54 12.37
N LYS A 169 0.02 12.97 13.56
CA LYS A 169 -0.52 13.70 14.72
C LYS A 169 0.35 14.90 15.11
N ARG A 170 1.68 14.78 15.08
CA ARG A 170 2.61 15.90 15.34
C ARG A 170 2.50 17.02 14.31
N LEU A 171 2.08 16.69 13.08
CA LEU A 171 1.85 17.64 11.99
C LEU A 171 0.42 18.23 12.00
N GLY A 172 -0.43 17.83 12.96
CA GLY A 172 -1.82 18.28 13.05
C GLY A 172 -2.78 17.53 12.12
N ILE A 173 -2.33 16.44 11.51
CA ILE A 173 -3.14 15.53 10.68
C ILE A 173 -3.69 14.45 11.60
N GLN A 174 -5.00 14.19 11.59
CA GLN A 174 -5.63 13.24 12.50
C GLN A 174 -5.47 11.80 11.98
N PRO A 175 -4.66 10.94 12.62
CA PRO A 175 -4.57 9.55 12.22
C PRO A 175 -5.82 8.77 12.65
N LYS A 176 -6.29 7.88 11.78
CA LYS A 176 -7.37 6.92 12.07
C LYS A 176 -6.95 5.54 11.57
N ALA A 177 -6.93 4.58 12.48
CA ALA A 177 -6.91 3.16 12.14
C ALA A 177 -8.33 2.65 11.82
N LEU A 178 -8.43 1.59 11.05
CA LEU A 178 -9.69 0.93 10.72
C LEU A 178 -10.26 0.23 11.96
N GLU A 179 -11.57 0.35 12.14
CA GLU A 179 -12.33 -0.29 13.22
C GLU A 179 -13.51 -1.07 12.62
N PRO A 180 -13.29 -2.29 12.11
CA PRO A 180 -14.38 -3.11 11.60
C PRO A 180 -15.46 -3.41 12.64
N SER A 181 -16.68 -3.64 12.18
CA SER A 181 -17.82 -3.99 13.03
C SER A 181 -17.63 -5.40 13.61
N CYS A 182 -18.26 -5.68 14.75
CA CYS A 182 -18.23 -7.02 15.32
C CYS A 182 -18.86 -8.06 14.39
N GLU A 183 -19.82 -7.66 13.56
CA GLU A 183 -20.43 -8.53 12.56
C GLU A 183 -19.42 -8.91 11.46
N ASP A 184 -18.70 -7.94 10.91
CA ASP A 184 -17.72 -8.21 9.85
C ASP A 184 -16.51 -9.00 10.41
N LEU A 185 -16.06 -8.70 11.63
CA LEU A 185 -15.04 -9.50 12.31
C LEU A 185 -15.51 -10.94 12.55
N GLN A 186 -16.79 -11.14 12.91
CA GLN A 186 -17.35 -12.46 13.12
C GLN A 186 -17.38 -13.27 11.80
N LYS A 187 -17.77 -12.65 10.68
CA LYS A 187 -17.74 -13.29 9.35
C LYS A 187 -16.33 -13.78 8.99
N ILE A 188 -15.31 -12.95 9.24
CA ILE A 188 -13.89 -13.33 9.04
C ILE A 188 -13.53 -14.58 9.86
N THR A 189 -13.98 -14.66 11.11
CA THR A 189 -13.72 -15.86 11.93
C THR A 189 -14.43 -17.12 11.43
N GLU A 190 -15.58 -16.98 10.75
CA GLU A 190 -16.38 -18.10 10.25
C GLU A 190 -15.81 -18.69 8.96
N VAL A 191 -15.30 -17.85 8.06
CA VAL A 191 -14.69 -18.29 6.80
C VAL A 191 -13.28 -18.84 6.98
N GLY A 192 -12.59 -18.48 8.07
CA GLY A 192 -11.26 -19.02 8.36
C GLY A 192 -10.12 -18.31 7.63
N THR A 193 -8.93 -18.88 7.69
CA THR A 193 -7.74 -18.43 6.93
C THR A 193 -7.84 -18.73 5.42
N ALA A 194 -8.85 -19.49 5.01
CA ALA A 194 -9.04 -19.91 3.62
C ALA A 194 -9.51 -18.75 2.72
N ASP A 195 -10.02 -17.66 3.31
CA ASP A 195 -10.59 -16.54 2.56
C ASP A 195 -9.93 -15.21 2.95
N ILE A 196 -8.74 -14.98 2.39
CA ILE A 196 -8.04 -13.69 2.48
C ILE A 196 -8.84 -12.57 1.79
N ALA A 197 -9.68 -12.92 0.81
CA ALA A 197 -10.45 -11.93 0.05
C ALA A 197 -11.40 -11.16 0.97
N LEU A 198 -12.10 -11.82 1.91
CA LEU A 198 -12.98 -11.12 2.85
C LEU A 198 -12.23 -10.08 3.73
N MET A 199 -10.98 -10.35 4.10
CA MET A 199 -10.17 -9.37 4.84
C MET A 199 -9.80 -8.17 3.96
N LEU A 200 -9.44 -8.40 2.70
CA LEU A 200 -9.14 -7.34 1.73
C LEU A 200 -10.37 -6.48 1.43
N GLU A 201 -11.54 -7.11 1.25
CA GLU A 201 -12.82 -6.42 1.09
C GLU A 201 -13.16 -5.56 2.31
N THR A 202 -12.89 -6.09 3.52
CA THR A 202 -13.11 -5.36 4.77
C THR A 202 -12.22 -4.12 4.85
N VAL A 203 -10.94 -4.20 4.45
CA VAL A 203 -10.05 -3.04 4.35
C VAL A 203 -10.65 -1.98 3.41
N ALA A 204 -11.04 -2.38 2.21
CA ALA A 204 -11.56 -1.47 1.19
C ALA A 204 -12.83 -0.76 1.68
N LYS A 205 -13.79 -1.54 2.20
CA LYS A 205 -15.07 -1.07 2.75
C LYS A 205 -14.84 -0.03 3.84
N TYR A 206 -14.06 -0.36 4.88
CA TYR A 206 -13.89 0.54 6.02
C TYR A 206 -13.10 1.79 5.68
N THR A 207 -12.11 1.69 4.79
CA THR A 207 -11.37 2.86 4.31
C THR A 207 -12.30 3.83 3.56
N ALA A 208 -13.16 3.32 2.66
CA ALA A 208 -14.13 4.14 1.93
C ALA A 208 -15.16 4.81 2.86
N LEU A 209 -15.71 4.05 3.82
CA LEU A 209 -16.66 4.57 4.80
C LEU A 209 -16.05 5.71 5.63
N ASP A 210 -14.84 5.51 6.13
CA ASP A 210 -14.13 6.50 6.93
C ASP A 210 -13.79 7.76 6.11
N ALA A 211 -13.40 7.59 4.83
CA ALA A 211 -13.11 8.70 3.93
C ALA A 211 -14.37 9.55 3.66
N ARG A 212 -15.48 8.90 3.29
CA ARG A 212 -16.78 9.58 3.08
C ARG A 212 -17.26 10.34 4.31
N ALA A 213 -17.19 9.71 5.48
CA ALA A 213 -17.62 10.32 6.72
C ALA A 213 -16.83 11.60 7.04
N ARG A 214 -15.56 11.67 6.65
CA ARG A 214 -14.71 12.86 6.81
C ARG A 214 -15.01 13.91 5.76
N LEU A 215 -15.11 13.52 4.49
CA LEU A 215 -15.51 14.41 3.40
C LEU A 215 -16.82 15.14 3.72
N ALA A 216 -17.82 14.41 4.21
CA ALA A 216 -19.12 14.96 4.58
C ALA A 216 -19.09 15.91 5.79
N LYS A 217 -18.10 15.78 6.68
CA LYS A 217 -17.95 16.61 7.89
C LYS A 217 -17.05 17.83 7.68
N GLN A 218 -16.27 17.86 6.61
CA GLN A 218 -15.34 18.96 6.34
C GLN A 218 -16.09 20.26 6.06
N LYS A 219 -15.74 21.31 6.81
CA LYS A 219 -16.20 22.69 6.57
C LYS A 219 -15.31 23.43 5.57
N GLU A 220 -14.03 23.08 5.54
CA GLU A 220 -13.02 23.62 4.65
C GLU A 220 -12.43 22.46 3.83
N PRO A 221 -12.12 22.67 2.54
CA PRO A 221 -11.61 21.61 1.68
C PRO A 221 -10.16 21.29 2.04
N LYS A 222 -9.96 20.27 2.88
CA LYS A 222 -8.65 19.69 3.20
C LYS A 222 -8.51 18.31 2.56
N VAL A 223 -7.28 17.90 2.33
CA VAL A 223 -6.98 16.56 1.81
C VAL A 223 -7.28 15.52 2.88
N ILE A 224 -7.96 14.45 2.50
CA ILE A 224 -8.02 13.21 3.28
C ILE A 224 -7.04 12.23 2.64
N VAL A 225 -6.08 11.77 3.43
CA VAL A 225 -5.06 10.83 2.98
C VAL A 225 -5.47 9.42 3.38
N LEU A 226 -5.45 8.49 2.43
CA LEU A 226 -5.65 7.06 2.66
C LEU A 226 -4.30 6.39 2.46
N TYR A 227 -3.82 5.57 3.38
CA TYR A 227 -2.50 4.96 3.30
C TYR A 227 -2.56 3.46 3.59
N GLY A 228 -2.10 2.65 2.65
CA GLY A 228 -2.15 1.18 2.72
C GLY A 228 -1.50 0.50 1.53
N GLY A 229 -1.77 -0.79 1.35
CA GLY A 229 -1.28 -1.59 0.23
C GLY A 229 -1.82 -1.09 -1.11
N ALA A 230 -0.96 -1.06 -2.14
CA ALA A 230 -1.25 -0.45 -3.45
C ALA A 230 -2.50 -0.97 -4.16
N MET A 231 -2.90 -2.23 -3.92
CA MET A 231 -4.10 -2.78 -4.53
C MET A 231 -5.40 -2.09 -4.06
N HIS A 232 -5.41 -1.52 -2.85
CA HIS A 232 -6.62 -0.96 -2.27
C HIS A 232 -7.01 0.39 -2.88
N ASN A 233 -6.06 1.10 -3.50
CA ASN A 233 -6.27 2.41 -4.12
C ASN A 233 -6.37 2.39 -5.64
N ASP A 234 -6.38 1.22 -6.28
CA ASP A 234 -6.51 1.09 -7.74
C ASP A 234 -7.78 1.77 -8.24
N LEU A 235 -7.67 2.67 -9.22
CA LEU A 235 -8.84 3.28 -9.87
C LEU A 235 -9.43 2.33 -10.91
N HIS A 236 -8.58 1.50 -11.51
CA HIS A 236 -8.94 0.47 -12.47
C HIS A 236 -8.43 -0.90 -11.96
N PRO A 237 -9.16 -1.52 -11.00
CA PRO A 237 -8.77 -2.80 -10.45
C PRO A 237 -8.70 -3.88 -11.53
N ARG A 238 -7.86 -4.89 -11.27
CA ARG A 238 -7.80 -6.09 -12.11
C ARG A 238 -9.09 -6.92 -11.96
N PRO A 239 -9.47 -7.71 -12.98
CA PRO A 239 -10.58 -8.64 -12.88
C PRO A 239 -10.46 -9.54 -11.64
N GLY A 240 -11.52 -9.58 -10.82
CA GLY A 240 -11.57 -10.33 -9.57
C GLY A 240 -11.05 -9.58 -8.33
N ALA A 241 -10.48 -8.39 -8.50
CA ALA A 241 -10.00 -7.54 -7.39
C ALA A 241 -10.89 -6.31 -7.16
N GLU A 242 -12.04 -6.22 -7.83
CA GLU A 242 -12.93 -5.05 -7.79
C GLU A 242 -13.44 -4.75 -6.37
N ALA A 243 -13.72 -5.79 -5.59
CA ALA A 243 -14.19 -5.66 -4.22
C ALA A 243 -13.06 -5.28 -3.23
N TRP A 244 -11.80 -5.36 -3.66
CA TRP A 244 -10.64 -5.08 -2.82
C TRP A 244 -10.17 -3.63 -2.94
N THR A 245 -10.75 -2.83 -3.83
CA THR A 245 -10.38 -1.42 -3.99
C THR A 245 -11.52 -0.48 -3.59
N PHE A 246 -11.16 0.65 -2.99
CA PHE A 246 -12.08 1.77 -2.75
C PHE A 246 -12.02 2.84 -3.86
N GLY A 247 -11.05 2.76 -4.77
CA GLY A 247 -10.74 3.79 -5.76
C GLY A 247 -11.91 4.17 -6.67
N PRO A 248 -12.58 3.22 -7.34
CA PRO A 248 -13.67 3.54 -8.27
C PRO A 248 -14.80 4.31 -7.61
N GLU A 249 -15.17 3.94 -6.38
CA GLU A 249 -16.27 4.57 -5.65
C GLU A 249 -15.91 5.99 -5.21
N LEU A 250 -14.76 6.18 -4.55
CA LEU A 250 -14.32 7.49 -4.09
C LEU A 250 -14.00 8.48 -5.23
N SER A 251 -13.60 7.96 -6.39
CA SER A 251 -13.31 8.79 -7.57
C SER A 251 -14.53 9.43 -8.23
N ARG A 252 -15.73 8.84 -8.03
CA ARG A 252 -17.00 9.40 -8.48
C ARG A 252 -17.51 10.50 -7.56
N GLU A 253 -17.05 10.51 -6.31
CA GLU A 253 -17.54 11.39 -5.24
C GLU A 253 -16.59 12.53 -4.90
N SER A 254 -15.36 12.49 -5.42
CA SER A 254 -14.31 13.45 -5.08
C SER A 254 -13.24 13.59 -6.16
N GLU A 255 -12.44 14.63 -6.01
CA GLU A 255 -11.14 14.79 -6.67
C GLU A 255 -10.12 13.80 -6.08
N TYR A 256 -10.37 12.51 -6.34
CA TYR A 256 -9.52 11.38 -6.00
C TYR A 256 -8.26 11.34 -6.85
N LEU A 257 -7.14 11.01 -6.23
CA LEU A 257 -5.85 10.78 -6.87
C LEU A 257 -5.19 9.56 -6.22
N ALA A 258 -4.86 8.55 -7.02
CA ALA A 258 -4.08 7.40 -6.58
C ALA A 258 -2.59 7.67 -6.79
N LEU A 259 -1.78 7.37 -5.78
CA LEU A 259 -0.33 7.46 -5.80
C LEU A 259 0.28 6.20 -5.19
N ASP A 260 0.93 5.38 -6.00
CA ASP A 260 1.70 4.25 -5.48
C ASP A 260 3.15 4.66 -5.21
N LEU A 261 3.65 4.27 -4.05
CA LEU A 261 5.02 4.50 -3.60
C LEU A 261 5.81 3.21 -3.70
N ILE A 262 6.80 3.19 -4.61
CA ILE A 262 7.57 1.99 -4.91
C ILE A 262 9.04 2.19 -4.55
N VAL A 263 9.55 1.27 -3.73
CA VAL A 263 10.99 1.11 -3.49
C VAL A 263 11.58 0.23 -4.60
N PRO A 264 12.57 0.70 -5.37
CA PRO A 264 13.15 -0.04 -6.50
C PRO A 264 13.64 -1.47 -6.20
N GLU A 265 14.08 -1.71 -4.97
CA GLU A 265 14.60 -2.99 -4.49
C GLU A 265 13.51 -4.07 -4.37
N TYR A 266 12.25 -3.64 -4.25
CA TYR A 266 11.09 -4.52 -4.11
C TYR A 266 10.56 -4.98 -5.47
N ILE A 267 10.90 -4.26 -6.55
CA ILE A 267 10.53 -4.62 -7.92
C ILE A 267 11.24 -5.92 -8.30
N LYS A 268 10.47 -6.96 -8.62
CA LYS A 268 10.96 -8.28 -9.04
C LYS A 268 10.44 -8.63 -10.42
N ASP A 269 11.11 -9.58 -11.06
CA ASP A 269 10.66 -10.14 -12.32
C ASP A 269 9.61 -11.24 -12.09
N THR A 270 8.41 -10.83 -11.71
CA THR A 270 7.25 -11.70 -11.47
C THR A 270 6.04 -11.22 -12.24
N ASP A 271 5.06 -12.09 -12.48
CA ASP A 271 3.84 -11.74 -13.21
C ASP A 271 3.09 -10.57 -12.54
N ALA A 272 3.07 -10.53 -11.21
CA ALA A 272 2.45 -9.43 -10.46
C ALA A 272 3.05 -8.06 -10.80
N TRP A 273 4.39 -7.97 -10.94
CA TRP A 273 5.05 -6.72 -11.33
C TRP A 273 4.95 -6.45 -12.83
N ARG A 274 5.12 -7.48 -13.67
CA ARG A 274 5.05 -7.36 -15.14
C ARG A 274 3.70 -6.85 -15.63
N MET A 275 2.63 -7.13 -14.89
CA MET A 275 1.29 -6.64 -15.19
C MET A 275 1.11 -5.14 -14.89
N MET A 276 2.04 -4.50 -14.18
CA MET A 276 1.91 -3.08 -13.86
C MET A 276 2.17 -2.22 -15.10
N PRO A 277 1.31 -1.25 -15.43
CA PRO A 277 1.39 -0.50 -16.70
C PRO A 277 2.67 0.33 -16.92
N TRP A 278 3.47 0.54 -15.86
CA TRP A 278 4.73 1.28 -15.90
C TRP A 278 5.97 0.37 -15.89
N TYR A 279 5.80 -0.94 -15.66
CA TYR A 279 6.91 -1.86 -15.40
C TYR A 279 7.88 -1.97 -16.57
N GLU A 280 7.37 -2.15 -17.79
CA GLU A 280 8.19 -2.25 -19.01
C GLU A 280 9.01 -0.98 -19.24
N ALA A 281 8.38 0.19 -19.11
CA ALA A 281 9.07 1.48 -19.24
C ALA A 281 10.17 1.66 -18.18
N TYR A 282 9.94 1.17 -16.97
CA TYR A 282 10.95 1.19 -15.89
C TYR A 282 12.10 0.21 -16.18
N THR A 283 11.82 -1.04 -16.55
CA THR A 283 12.87 -2.04 -16.79
C THR A 283 13.73 -1.67 -17.98
N GLU A 284 13.15 -1.23 -19.10
CA GLU A 284 13.90 -0.73 -20.25
C GLU A 284 14.85 0.40 -19.89
N ARG A 285 14.37 1.35 -19.07
CA ARG A 285 15.18 2.48 -18.61
C ARG A 285 16.35 2.00 -17.74
N THR A 286 16.08 1.11 -16.79
CA THR A 286 17.13 0.59 -15.91
C THR A 286 18.14 -0.30 -16.63
N ALA A 287 17.72 -1.03 -17.68
CA ALA A 287 18.61 -1.82 -18.52
C ALA A 287 19.59 -0.93 -19.33
N LYS A 288 19.15 0.28 -19.71
CA LYS A 288 19.96 1.27 -20.43
C LYS A 288 20.87 2.11 -19.53
N ALA A 289 20.65 2.11 -18.21
CA ALA A 289 21.51 2.82 -17.28
C ALA A 289 22.79 1.99 -17.07
N ASP A 290 23.96 2.52 -17.46
CA ASP A 290 25.27 1.85 -17.48
C ASP A 290 25.78 1.37 -16.09
N SER A 291 25.08 0.42 -15.47
CA SER A 291 25.38 -0.19 -14.16
C SER A 291 25.36 0.77 -12.95
N LYS A 292 25.12 2.07 -13.14
CA LYS A 292 25.04 3.04 -12.04
C LYS A 292 23.61 3.13 -11.51
N PRO A 293 23.39 2.99 -10.18
CA PRO A 293 22.09 3.23 -9.58
C PRO A 293 21.59 4.64 -9.93
N SER A 294 20.39 4.72 -10.50
CA SER A 294 19.72 6.01 -10.70
C SER A 294 19.49 6.67 -9.35
N THR A 295 20.02 7.88 -9.17
CA THR A 295 19.76 8.74 -8.01
C THR A 295 18.48 9.55 -8.19
N ALA A 296 17.85 9.48 -9.36
CA ALA A 296 16.67 10.26 -9.66
C ALA A 296 15.38 9.59 -9.16
N THR A 297 14.41 10.41 -8.74
CA THR A 297 13.03 9.98 -8.50
C THR A 297 12.28 9.94 -9.81
N LEU A 298 11.54 8.86 -10.04
CA LEU A 298 10.67 8.74 -11.21
C LEU A 298 9.21 8.86 -10.78
N LEU A 299 8.42 9.59 -11.56
CA LEU A 299 6.98 9.68 -11.41
C LEU A 299 6.34 9.29 -12.74
N TYR A 300 5.63 8.18 -12.75
CA TYR A 300 4.80 7.75 -13.88
C TYR A 300 3.35 8.16 -13.64
N GLU A 301 2.65 8.54 -14.70
CA GLU A 301 1.19 8.62 -14.75
C GLU A 301 0.73 7.69 -15.88
N PRO A 302 0.71 6.36 -15.66
CA PRO A 302 0.31 5.40 -16.69
C PRO A 302 -1.11 5.64 -17.19
N ARG A 303 -1.99 6.14 -16.32
CA ARG A 303 -3.38 6.48 -16.60
C ARG A 303 -3.76 7.74 -15.84
N ALA A 304 -4.79 8.44 -16.33
CA ALA A 304 -5.20 9.69 -15.72
C ALA A 304 -5.59 9.47 -14.25
N ARG A 305 -4.99 10.26 -13.34
CA ARG A 305 -5.21 10.21 -11.88
C ARG A 305 -4.64 8.97 -11.18
N GLU A 306 -3.85 8.15 -11.86
CA GLU A 306 -3.10 7.02 -11.28
C GLU A 306 -1.63 7.29 -11.47
N LEU A 307 -0.94 7.60 -10.37
CA LEU A 307 0.48 7.94 -10.38
C LEU A 307 1.30 6.90 -9.63
N VAL A 308 2.55 6.73 -10.06
CA VAL A 308 3.50 5.82 -9.41
C VAL A 308 4.80 6.56 -9.22
N LEU A 309 5.17 6.80 -7.96
CA LEU A 309 6.44 7.39 -7.58
C LEU A 309 7.40 6.26 -7.20
N ILE A 310 8.44 6.12 -8.01
CA ILE A 310 9.55 5.21 -7.74
C ILE A 310 10.67 6.02 -7.09
N PHE A 311 11.01 5.67 -5.84
CA PHE A 311 12.09 6.32 -5.11
C PHE A 311 13.46 6.10 -5.79
N PRO A 312 14.47 6.94 -5.51
CA PRO A 312 15.85 6.59 -5.82
C PRO A 312 16.24 5.30 -5.12
N ARG A 313 17.11 4.49 -5.75
CA ARG A 313 17.65 3.30 -5.08
C ARG A 313 18.36 3.71 -3.79
N SER A 314 18.23 2.91 -2.74
CA SER A 314 19.01 3.11 -1.53
C SER A 314 20.50 3.06 -1.87
N SER A 315 21.27 4.03 -1.39
CA SER A 315 22.73 3.94 -1.47
C SER A 315 23.16 2.67 -0.75
N ALA A 316 23.96 1.82 -1.39
CA ALA A 316 24.54 0.67 -0.71
C ALA A 316 25.29 1.18 0.54
N SER A 317 24.82 0.83 1.72
CA SER A 317 25.63 1.01 2.93
C SER A 317 26.88 0.16 2.73
N ARG A 318 28.07 0.78 2.75
CA ARG A 318 29.30 0.00 2.93
C ARG A 318 29.13 -0.75 4.24
N PRO A 319 29.38 -2.07 4.30
CA PRO A 319 29.40 -2.76 5.58
C PRO A 319 30.38 -2.04 6.50
N ALA A 320 29.89 -1.66 7.68
CA ALA A 320 30.70 -1.06 8.73
C ALA A 320 31.65 -2.14 9.25
N GLY A 321 32.84 -2.25 8.66
CA GLY A 321 33.88 -3.14 9.18
C GLY A 321 34.75 -3.79 8.12
N GLU A 322 35.42 -3.01 7.28
CA GLU A 322 36.71 -3.43 6.71
C GLU A 322 37.61 -2.19 6.67
N GLY A 323 38.19 -1.93 7.85
CA GLY A 323 39.22 -0.95 8.08
C GLY A 323 40.15 -1.52 9.15
N ARG A 324 41.15 -2.28 8.70
CA ARG A 324 42.49 -2.35 9.30
C ARG A 324 43.50 -2.50 8.18
#